data_AF-Q4SX98-F1
#
_entry.id   AF-Q4SX98-F1
#
_cell.length_a   1.000
_cell.length_b   1.000
_cell.length_c   1.000
_cell.angle_alpha   90.00
_cell.angle_beta   90.00
_cell.angle_gamma   90.00
#
_symmetry.space_group_name_H-M   'P 1'
#
loop_
_entity.id
_entity.type
_entity.pdbx_description
1 polymer ?
#
loop_
_entity_poly.entity_id
_entity_poly.type
_entity_poly.pdbx_seq_one_letter_code
_entity_poly.pdbx_strand_id
1 'polypeptide(L)'
;GMKLEDRETVIKELKKSLKIKGEELSEANVRLSLLEKKLDSSSKDADERVEKIQIQLDEAQTLLKKKEKDFEETMDALQADIDQLESEKAELKQRVGSQSKGGPEGRGGGSSGIASVVTGLAGETRGGGHRVYLFGSPAAIVSGVGSASGLQVIDSPLLTQQIEAQRLCIKQLKNENNRLKAENMRAQLASLPPLHVPKLPSRDGGRPEVLSSALYRKTDQLLETLLQMSANVKVVDVTGKCPGQYWKRLRVLPRRPQTGVSFATVTPGAQLLEQTARLQSLSDTLARLKVISQIITSVVAAAVKSSSFPQDEVAEHIVHQQRGARASSDFATFPSTSFVKAKEEKQADSVLVGRVMVPCPRGQEQVHRLVLPQGQLRRIHSLLRS
;
A
#
# COMPACT_ATOMS: atom_id res chain seq x y z
N GLY A 1 57.37 24.43 29.73
CA GLY A 1 57.08 23.02 29.46
C GLY A 1 55.60 22.84 29.18
N MET A 2 54.81 22.59 30.22
CA MET A 2 53.45 22.03 30.12
C MET A 2 52.44 22.75 29.20
N LYS A 3 52.38 24.09 29.16
CA LYS A 3 51.43 24.81 28.29
C LYS A 3 51.74 24.68 26.78
N LEU A 4 52.97 24.36 26.41
CA LEU A 4 53.36 24.16 25.02
C LEU A 4 53.02 22.74 24.55
N GLU A 5 53.23 21.76 25.44
CA GLU A 5 52.86 20.36 25.21
C GLU A 5 51.35 20.21 24.99
N ASP A 6 50.51 20.89 25.79
CA ASP A 6 49.05 20.89 25.61
C ASP A 6 48.61 21.55 24.28
N ARG A 7 49.33 22.57 23.83
CA ARG A 7 49.04 23.19 22.52
C ARG A 7 49.44 22.26 21.38
N GLU A 8 50.57 21.56 21.49
CA GLU A 8 51.00 20.59 20.48
C GLU A 8 50.07 19.38 20.37
N THR A 9 49.52 18.89 21.49
CA THR A 9 48.55 17.78 21.48
C THR A 9 47.24 18.19 20.81
N VAL A 10 46.69 19.36 21.15
CA VAL A 10 45.48 19.91 20.51
C VAL A 10 45.69 20.10 19.01
N ILE A 11 46.85 20.64 18.59
CA ILE A 11 47.17 20.79 17.16
C ILE A 11 47.24 19.43 16.45
N LYS A 12 47.83 18.41 17.08
CA LYS A 12 47.88 17.04 16.53
C LYS A 12 46.47 16.43 16.38
N GLU A 13 45.61 16.61 17.37
CA GLU A 13 44.22 16.12 17.32
C GLU A 13 43.38 16.86 16.27
N LEU A 14 43.48 18.18 16.20
CA LEU A 14 42.82 18.98 15.17
C LEU A 14 43.27 18.57 13.77
N LYS A 15 44.57 18.31 13.57
CA LYS A 15 45.11 17.82 12.30
C LYS A 15 44.56 16.44 11.93
N LYS A 16 44.41 15.52 12.90
CA LYS A 16 43.77 14.21 12.68
C LYS A 16 42.29 14.38 12.32
N SER A 17 41.55 15.21 13.05
CA SER A 17 40.13 15.48 12.79
C SER A 17 39.92 16.12 11.42
N LEU A 18 40.78 17.06 11.03
CA LEU A 18 40.73 17.68 9.71
C LEU A 18 40.95 16.67 8.59
N LYS A 19 41.89 15.73 8.77
CA LYS A 19 42.14 14.66 7.80
C LYS A 19 40.93 13.74 7.64
N ILE A 20 40.31 13.32 8.75
CA ILE A 20 39.09 12.50 8.73
C ILE A 20 37.95 13.23 8.02
N LYS A 21 37.72 14.51 8.34
CA LYS A 21 36.70 15.32 7.65
C LYS A 21 36.99 15.49 6.16
N GLY A 22 38.26 15.56 5.76
CA GLY A 22 38.66 15.56 4.35
C GLY A 22 38.31 14.26 3.63
N GLU A 23 38.52 13.12 4.28
CA GLU A 23 38.15 11.80 3.78
C GLU A 23 36.62 11.64 3.68
N GLU A 24 35.88 12.03 4.73
CA GLU A 24 34.40 12.05 4.74
C GLU A 24 33.82 12.93 3.61
N LEU A 25 34.41 14.11 3.40
CA LEU A 25 34.00 15.02 2.33
C LEU A 25 34.31 14.44 0.95
N SER A 26 35.44 13.76 0.78
CA SER A 26 35.77 13.06 -0.47
C SER A 26 34.80 11.93 -0.77
N GLU A 27 34.39 11.16 0.24
CA GLU A 27 33.43 10.07 0.11
C GLU A 27 32.03 10.60 -0.21
N ALA A 28 31.61 11.69 0.44
CA ALA A 28 30.37 12.38 0.14
C ALA A 28 30.33 12.89 -1.31
N ASN A 29 31.42 13.45 -1.82
CA ASN A 29 31.53 13.91 -3.21
C ASN A 29 31.41 12.75 -4.21
N VAL A 30 31.99 11.58 -3.91
CA VAL A 30 31.83 10.38 -4.77
C VAL A 30 30.39 9.90 -4.77
N ARG A 31 29.73 9.86 -3.59
CA ARG A 31 28.30 9.50 -3.49
C ARG A 31 27.42 10.46 -4.29
N LEU A 32 27.70 11.76 -4.20
CA LEU A 32 26.99 12.80 -4.93
C LEU A 32 27.16 12.60 -6.45
N SER A 33 28.38 12.41 -6.93
CA SER A 33 28.65 12.15 -8.36
C SER A 33 27.96 10.87 -8.87
N LEU A 34 27.85 9.83 -8.05
CA LEU A 34 27.11 8.62 -8.42
C LEU A 34 25.60 8.87 -8.50
N LEU A 35 25.05 9.65 -7.58
CA LEU A 35 23.62 9.99 -7.58
C LEU A 35 23.26 10.90 -8.77
N GLU A 36 24.11 11.88 -9.10
CA GLU A 36 23.96 12.71 -10.29
C GLU A 36 23.94 11.85 -11.55
N LYS A 37 24.90 10.93 -11.71
CA LYS A 37 24.92 10.01 -12.87
C LYS A 37 23.68 9.11 -12.95
N LYS A 38 23.18 8.64 -11.80
CA LYS A 38 21.95 7.83 -11.76
C LYS A 38 20.72 8.65 -12.12
N LEU A 39 20.71 9.93 -11.72
CA LEU A 39 19.65 10.86 -12.09
C LEU A 39 19.69 11.12 -13.60
N ASP A 40 20.86 11.38 -14.18
CA ASP A 40 21.03 11.58 -15.62
C ASP A 40 20.62 10.35 -16.42
N SER A 41 21.04 9.14 -16.01
CA SER A 41 20.62 7.90 -16.66
C SER A 41 19.11 7.67 -16.55
N SER A 42 18.53 7.90 -15.37
CA SER A 42 17.09 7.75 -15.16
C SER A 42 16.27 8.78 -15.93
N SER A 43 16.80 10.00 -16.10
CA SER A 43 16.17 11.05 -16.90
C SER A 43 16.16 10.65 -18.37
N LYS A 44 17.31 10.21 -18.89
CA LYS A 44 17.43 9.75 -20.27
C LYS A 44 16.52 8.54 -20.56
N ASP A 45 16.47 7.55 -19.68
CA ASP A 45 15.57 6.41 -19.81
C ASP A 45 14.09 6.83 -19.80
N ALA A 46 13.74 7.90 -19.09
CA ALA A 46 12.39 8.45 -19.10
C ALA A 46 12.08 9.14 -20.44
N ASP A 47 13.00 9.93 -20.95
CA ASP A 47 12.87 10.62 -22.24
C ASP A 47 12.73 9.62 -23.40
N GLU A 48 13.54 8.55 -23.42
CA GLU A 48 13.45 7.48 -24.43
C GLU A 48 12.10 6.74 -24.38
N ARG A 49 11.51 6.54 -23.18
CA ARG A 49 10.16 5.96 -23.05
C ARG A 49 9.09 6.90 -23.57
N VAL A 50 9.21 8.20 -23.32
CA VAL A 50 8.27 9.21 -23.83
C VAL A 50 8.31 9.24 -25.35
N GLU A 51 9.50 9.24 -25.94
CA GLU A 51 9.68 9.20 -27.40
C GLU A 51 9.04 7.94 -28.01
N LYS A 52 9.26 6.77 -27.40
CA LYS A 52 8.65 5.51 -27.85
C LYS A 52 7.11 5.54 -27.77
N ILE A 53 6.56 6.09 -26.70
CA ILE A 53 5.10 6.23 -26.55
C ILE A 53 4.56 7.21 -27.58
N GLN A 54 5.27 8.30 -27.87
CA GLN A 54 4.86 9.28 -28.87
C GLN A 54 4.83 8.65 -30.28
N ILE A 55 5.86 7.88 -30.65
CA ILE A 55 5.87 7.14 -31.92
C ILE A 55 4.68 6.18 -32.02
N GLN A 56 4.40 5.40 -30.97
CA GLN A 56 3.26 4.48 -30.96
C GLN A 56 1.91 5.20 -31.04
N LEU A 57 1.80 6.39 -30.44
CA LEU A 57 0.61 7.23 -30.54
C LEU A 57 0.38 7.70 -31.97
N ASP A 58 1.44 8.18 -32.64
CA ASP A 58 1.36 8.67 -34.02
C ASP A 58 1.06 7.52 -35.01
N GLU A 59 1.66 6.34 -34.81
CA GLU A 59 1.34 5.13 -35.57
C GLU A 59 -0.12 4.70 -35.39
N ALA A 60 -0.64 4.71 -34.15
CA ALA A 60 -2.04 4.36 -33.88
C ALA A 60 -3.02 5.37 -34.51
N GLN A 61 -2.70 6.67 -34.46
CA GLN A 61 -3.52 7.72 -35.07
C GLN A 61 -3.54 7.62 -36.60
N THR A 62 -2.39 7.34 -37.23
CA THR A 62 -2.32 7.16 -38.69
C THR A 62 -3.08 5.90 -39.13
N LEU A 63 -3.00 4.81 -38.35
CA LEU A 63 -3.77 3.59 -38.60
C LEU A 63 -5.29 3.86 -38.49
N LEU A 64 -5.72 4.62 -37.48
CA LEU A 64 -7.12 4.99 -37.29
C LEU A 64 -7.64 5.77 -38.50
N LYS A 65 -6.93 6.82 -38.92
CA LYS A 65 -7.31 7.63 -40.09
C LYS A 65 -7.38 6.80 -41.37
N LYS A 66 -6.45 5.85 -41.54
CA LYS A 66 -6.49 4.94 -42.69
C LYS A 66 -7.75 4.07 -42.65
N LYS A 67 -8.10 3.53 -41.48
CA LYS A 67 -9.31 2.72 -41.31
C LYS A 67 -10.59 3.53 -41.54
N GLU A 68 -10.64 4.76 -41.05
CA GLU A 68 -11.76 5.69 -41.33
C GLU A 68 -11.94 5.89 -42.83
N LYS A 69 -10.85 6.13 -43.56
CA LYS A 69 -10.86 6.26 -45.01
C LYS A 69 -11.30 4.96 -45.72
N ASP A 70 -10.77 3.81 -45.32
CA ASP A 70 -11.14 2.50 -45.90
C ASP A 70 -12.65 2.22 -45.72
N PHE A 71 -13.22 2.62 -44.58
CA PHE A 71 -14.66 2.50 -44.33
C PHE A 71 -15.48 3.45 -45.21
N GLU A 72 -15.03 4.69 -45.37
CA GLU A 72 -15.70 5.66 -46.25
C GLU A 72 -15.71 5.20 -47.71
N GLU A 73 -14.58 4.70 -48.22
CA GLU A 73 -14.50 4.11 -49.57
C GLU A 73 -15.43 2.90 -49.73
N THR A 74 -15.57 2.08 -48.67
CA THR A 74 -16.50 0.93 -48.68
C THR A 74 -17.97 1.39 -48.66
N MET A 75 -18.28 2.45 -47.91
CA MET A 75 -19.63 3.04 -47.86
C MET A 75 -20.02 3.63 -49.21
N ASP A 76 -19.11 4.32 -49.89
CA ASP A 76 -19.34 4.87 -51.23
C ASP A 76 -19.56 3.76 -52.26
N ALA A 77 -18.78 2.68 -52.22
CA ALA A 77 -18.95 1.52 -53.09
C ALA A 77 -20.34 0.86 -52.90
N LEU A 78 -20.75 0.66 -51.65
CA LEU A 78 -22.08 0.10 -51.34
C LEU A 78 -23.22 1.02 -51.80
N GLN A 79 -23.05 2.34 -51.69
CA GLN A 79 -24.06 3.27 -52.16
C GLN A 79 -24.17 3.24 -53.70
N ALA A 80 -23.05 3.13 -54.42
CA ALA A 80 -23.06 2.96 -55.87
C ALA A 80 -23.78 1.68 -56.30
N ASP A 81 -23.58 0.57 -55.59
CA ASP A 81 -24.29 -0.69 -55.84
C ASP A 81 -25.81 -0.54 -55.60
N ILE A 82 -26.22 0.19 -54.56
CA ILE A 82 -27.64 0.48 -54.30
C ILE A 82 -28.25 1.26 -55.47
N ASP A 83 -27.61 2.35 -55.89
CA ASP A 83 -28.10 3.20 -56.96
C ASP A 83 -28.18 2.42 -58.29
N GLN A 84 -27.20 1.56 -58.56
CA GLN A 84 -27.21 0.67 -59.71
C GLN A 84 -28.40 -0.31 -59.65
N LEU A 85 -28.60 -0.99 -58.52
CA LEU A 85 -29.73 -1.90 -58.32
C LEU A 85 -31.08 -1.19 -58.44
N GLU A 86 -31.20 0.05 -57.97
CA GLU A 86 -32.41 0.86 -58.15
C GLU A 86 -32.67 1.19 -59.62
N SER A 87 -31.63 1.49 -60.39
CA SER A 87 -31.72 1.72 -61.83
C SER A 87 -32.13 0.46 -62.61
N GLU A 88 -31.55 -0.70 -62.29
CA GLU A 88 -31.91 -1.99 -62.88
C GLU A 88 -33.35 -2.37 -62.54
N LYS A 89 -33.76 -2.14 -61.28
CA LYS A 89 -35.14 -2.34 -60.84
C LYS A 89 -36.11 -1.42 -61.59
N ALA A 90 -35.75 -0.16 -61.82
CA ALA A 90 -36.56 0.79 -62.58
C ALA A 90 -36.68 0.35 -64.06
N GLU A 91 -35.57 -0.08 -64.66
CA GLU A 91 -35.54 -0.57 -66.05
C GLU A 91 -36.38 -1.84 -66.22
N LEU A 92 -36.24 -2.82 -65.31
CA LEU A 92 -37.05 -4.04 -65.31
C LEU A 92 -38.54 -3.72 -65.16
N LYS A 93 -38.89 -2.79 -64.27
CA LYS A 93 -40.27 -2.32 -64.10
C LYS A 93 -40.82 -1.67 -65.37
N GLN A 94 -40.01 -0.90 -66.10
CA GLN A 94 -40.37 -0.30 -67.38
C GLN A 94 -40.55 -1.36 -68.48
N ARG A 95 -39.66 -2.36 -68.57
CA ARG A 95 -39.76 -3.46 -69.53
C ARG A 95 -41.04 -4.29 -69.31
N VAL A 96 -41.38 -4.60 -68.05
CA VAL A 96 -42.66 -5.27 -67.70
C VAL A 96 -43.86 -4.39 -68.04
N GLY A 97 -43.82 -3.09 -67.72
CA GLY A 97 -44.88 -2.15 -68.09
C GLY A 97 -45.08 -1.99 -69.60
N SER A 98 -44.02 -2.17 -70.39
CA SER A 98 -44.06 -2.06 -71.85
C SER A 98 -44.57 -3.34 -72.54
N GLN A 99 -44.34 -4.52 -71.94
CA GLN A 99 -44.90 -5.78 -72.42
C GLN A 99 -46.40 -5.93 -72.14
N SER A 100 -46.97 -5.16 -71.22
CA SER A 100 -48.40 -5.16 -70.87
C SER A 100 -49.31 -4.45 -71.88
N LYS A 101 -48.80 -3.94 -73.01
CA LYS A 101 -49.57 -3.11 -73.95
C LYS A 101 -49.75 -3.76 -75.33
N GLY A 102 -50.54 -4.84 -75.36
CA GLY A 102 -51.17 -5.42 -76.55
C GLY A 102 -52.40 -6.27 -76.13
N GLY A 103 -53.63 -5.75 -76.31
CA GLY A 103 -54.93 -6.34 -75.87
C GLY A 103 -55.53 -7.39 -76.83
N PRO A 104 -56.86 -7.74 -76.84
CA PRO A 104 -58.03 -7.26 -76.05
C PRO A 104 -58.99 -8.38 -75.45
N GLU A 105 -60.04 -7.95 -74.70
CA GLU A 105 -61.36 -8.58 -74.33
C GLU A 105 -61.47 -10.05 -73.84
N GLY A 106 -62.22 -10.47 -72.80
CA GLY A 106 -63.13 -9.87 -71.82
C GLY A 106 -63.92 -10.97 -71.06
N ARG A 107 -64.29 -10.76 -69.77
CA ARG A 107 -65.57 -11.13 -69.10
C ARG A 107 -65.48 -11.18 -67.56
N GLY A 108 -66.39 -10.41 -66.93
CA GLY A 108 -67.02 -10.63 -65.61
C GLY A 108 -66.16 -10.36 -64.38
N GLY A 109 -66.52 -9.53 -63.40
CA GLY A 109 -67.81 -9.00 -63.01
C GLY A 109 -67.98 -9.20 -61.50
N GLY A 110 -68.08 -8.09 -60.74
CA GLY A 110 -68.36 -8.02 -59.30
C GLY A 110 -67.12 -7.78 -58.43
N SER A 111 -67.09 -6.95 -57.39
CA SER A 111 -67.91 -5.85 -56.88
C SER A 111 -67.28 -5.49 -55.52
N SER A 112 -67.43 -4.24 -55.09
CA SER A 112 -67.17 -3.74 -53.73
C SER A 112 -65.71 -3.37 -53.44
N GLY A 113 -65.35 -2.18 -52.97
CA GLY A 113 -66.09 -1.01 -52.51
C GLY A 113 -65.14 -0.13 -51.67
N ILE A 114 -65.01 1.16 -52.04
CA ILE A 114 -64.97 2.40 -51.20
C ILE A 114 -64.35 2.27 -49.78
N ALA A 115 -63.50 3.13 -49.23
CA ALA A 115 -63.21 4.58 -49.33
C ALA A 115 -61.90 4.83 -48.51
N SER A 116 -60.92 5.67 -48.85
CA SER A 116 -60.86 7.15 -48.83
C SER A 116 -61.62 7.86 -47.69
N VAL A 117 -60.88 8.34 -46.67
CA VAL A 117 -60.97 9.52 -45.77
C VAL A 117 -60.26 9.14 -44.44
N VAL A 118 -59.42 9.92 -43.75
CA VAL A 118 -59.63 11.26 -43.14
C VAL A 118 -58.28 11.87 -42.70
N THR A 119 -58.09 13.13 -43.12
CA THR A 119 -57.44 14.30 -42.48
C THR A 119 -56.96 14.20 -41.02
N GLY A 120 -55.81 14.84 -40.73
CA GLY A 120 -55.21 14.92 -39.41
C GLY A 120 -56.00 15.71 -38.36
N LEU A 121 -55.60 15.55 -37.09
CA LEU A 121 -55.89 16.49 -36.01
C LEU A 121 -54.73 16.45 -35.00
N ALA A 122 -54.15 17.62 -34.75
CA ALA A 122 -53.32 17.91 -33.59
C ALA A 122 -54.21 18.14 -32.35
N GLY A 123 -53.64 17.95 -31.15
CA GLY A 123 -54.15 18.57 -29.92
C GLY A 123 -54.44 17.63 -28.74
N GLU A 124 -53.45 17.51 -27.86
CA GLU A 124 -53.52 17.41 -26.38
C GLU A 124 -54.72 16.76 -25.67
N THR A 125 -54.45 15.80 -24.77
CA THR A 125 -54.53 16.01 -23.30
C THR A 125 -54.19 14.74 -22.48
N ARG A 126 -53.32 14.94 -21.48
CA ARG A 126 -53.31 14.37 -20.11
C ARG A 126 -53.54 12.87 -19.87
N GLY A 127 -52.60 12.26 -19.14
CA GLY A 127 -52.93 11.15 -18.22
C GLY A 127 -51.85 10.08 -17.97
N GLY A 128 -50.60 10.46 -17.70
CA GLY A 128 -49.52 9.53 -17.38
C GLY A 128 -49.63 8.94 -15.97
N GLY A 129 -50.33 7.81 -15.84
CA GLY A 129 -50.33 6.95 -14.66
C GLY A 129 -49.24 5.89 -14.73
N HIS A 130 -48.25 6.02 -13.83
CA HIS A 130 -47.76 4.95 -12.96
C HIS A 130 -47.70 3.51 -13.52
N ARG A 131 -46.49 2.97 -13.76
CA ARG A 131 -46.09 1.63 -13.29
C ARG A 131 -44.58 1.39 -13.36
N VAL A 132 -44.01 1.70 -12.20
CA VAL A 132 -42.86 1.12 -11.51
C VAL A 132 -42.70 -0.41 -11.71
N TYR A 133 -41.48 -0.79 -12.16
CA TYR A 133 -40.63 -1.96 -11.85
C TYR A 133 -41.21 -3.40 -11.85
N LEU A 134 -40.60 -4.29 -12.65
CA LEU A 134 -39.74 -5.40 -12.18
C LEU A 134 -39.27 -6.24 -13.39
N PHE A 135 -37.97 -6.32 -13.66
CA PHE A 135 -37.41 -7.42 -14.44
C PHE A 135 -36.20 -7.95 -13.68
N GLY A 136 -36.44 -9.08 -13.01
CA GLY A 136 -35.42 -9.92 -12.39
C GLY A 136 -34.78 -10.86 -13.42
N SER A 137 -33.64 -11.40 -13.02
CA SER A 137 -32.69 -12.26 -13.72
C SER A 137 -33.27 -13.43 -14.54
N PRO A 138 -32.52 -13.97 -15.53
CA PRO A 138 -32.97 -15.10 -16.36
C PRO A 138 -32.64 -16.43 -15.67
N ALA A 139 -33.67 -17.25 -15.44
CA ALA A 139 -33.52 -18.65 -15.08
C ALA A 139 -34.09 -19.54 -16.19
N ALA A 140 -33.32 -20.58 -16.50
CA ALA A 140 -33.49 -21.57 -17.53
C ALA A 140 -34.92 -22.08 -17.73
N ILE A 141 -35.33 -22.14 -19.01
CA ILE A 141 -36.28 -23.15 -19.49
C ILE A 141 -35.71 -23.69 -20.82
N VAL A 142 -35.19 -24.90 -20.75
CA VAL A 142 -34.87 -25.75 -21.90
C VAL A 142 -36.05 -26.71 -22.13
N SER A 143 -36.28 -27.02 -23.40
CA SER A 143 -37.03 -28.14 -23.97
C SER A 143 -38.54 -27.99 -24.17
N GLY A 144 -38.90 -27.80 -25.45
CA GLY A 144 -40.19 -28.10 -26.04
C GLY A 144 -40.07 -28.01 -27.56
N VAL A 145 -39.90 -29.15 -28.23
CA VAL A 145 -39.76 -29.30 -29.69
C VAL A 145 -41.01 -28.82 -30.42
N GLY A 146 -40.82 -28.03 -31.47
CA GLY A 146 -41.85 -27.64 -32.43
C GLY A 146 -41.19 -26.96 -33.63
N SER A 147 -40.85 -27.75 -34.65
CA SER A 147 -40.25 -27.26 -35.89
C SER A 147 -41.30 -26.51 -36.71
N ALA A 148 -41.18 -25.19 -36.77
CA ALA A 148 -41.76 -24.33 -37.79
C ALA A 148 -40.78 -23.17 -38.00
N SER A 149 -39.92 -23.30 -39.00
CA SER A 149 -39.34 -22.22 -39.81
C SER A 149 -39.14 -20.86 -39.12
N GLY A 150 -38.44 -20.84 -37.99
CA GLY A 150 -37.94 -19.61 -37.41
C GLY A 150 -36.62 -19.30 -38.07
N LEU A 151 -36.60 -18.33 -38.99
CA LEU A 151 -35.37 -17.64 -39.35
C LEU A 151 -34.69 -17.25 -38.04
N GLN A 152 -33.53 -17.85 -37.72
CA GLN A 152 -32.68 -17.31 -36.67
C GLN A 152 -32.29 -15.92 -37.14
N VAL A 153 -32.90 -14.90 -36.53
CA VAL A 153 -32.42 -13.53 -36.62
C VAL A 153 -31.06 -13.56 -35.94
N ILE A 154 -30.02 -13.76 -36.73
CA ILE A 154 -28.65 -13.55 -36.29
C ILE A 154 -28.56 -12.03 -36.13
N ASP A 155 -28.70 -11.54 -34.91
CA ASP A 155 -28.37 -10.15 -34.59
C ASP A 155 -26.95 -9.91 -35.12
N SER A 156 -26.79 -8.84 -35.92
CA SER A 156 -25.49 -8.50 -36.49
C SER A 156 -24.46 -8.43 -35.34
N PRO A 157 -23.40 -9.26 -35.33
CA PRO A 157 -22.47 -9.32 -34.20
C PRO A 157 -21.82 -7.95 -33.92
N LEU A 158 -21.71 -7.11 -34.95
CA LEU A 158 -21.26 -5.72 -34.83
C LEU A 158 -22.27 -4.83 -34.08
N LEU A 159 -23.57 -5.02 -34.33
CA LEU A 159 -24.63 -4.29 -33.63
C LEU A 159 -24.69 -4.71 -32.16
N THR A 160 -24.55 -6.01 -31.86
CA THR A 160 -24.49 -6.51 -30.49
C THR A 160 -23.30 -5.93 -29.73
N GLN A 161 -22.11 -5.92 -30.34
CA GLN A 161 -20.92 -5.29 -29.76
C GLN A 161 -21.10 -3.79 -29.52
N GLN A 162 -21.73 -3.08 -30.46
CA GLN A 162 -22.03 -1.66 -30.31
C GLN A 162 -23.00 -1.40 -29.16
N ILE A 163 -24.06 -2.21 -29.03
CA ILE A 163 -25.01 -2.13 -27.92
C ILE A 163 -24.32 -2.37 -26.58
N GLU A 164 -23.40 -3.33 -26.49
CA GLU A 164 -22.63 -3.60 -25.27
C GLU A 164 -21.69 -2.43 -24.91
N ALA A 165 -20.96 -1.89 -25.88
CA ALA A 165 -20.10 -0.72 -25.67
C ALA A 165 -20.91 0.51 -25.20
N GLN A 166 -22.06 0.77 -25.84
CA GLN A 166 -22.96 1.85 -25.43
C GLN A 166 -23.52 1.62 -24.03
N ARG A 167 -23.93 0.39 -23.67
CA ARG A 167 -24.37 0.04 -22.31
C ARG A 167 -23.28 0.30 -21.27
N LEU A 168 -22.03 -0.02 -21.58
CA LEU A 168 -20.89 0.25 -20.69
C LEU A 168 -20.66 1.76 -20.52
N CYS A 169 -20.70 2.53 -21.61
CA CYS A 169 -20.57 3.98 -21.57
C CYS A 169 -21.69 4.63 -20.74
N ILE A 170 -22.94 4.22 -20.95
CA ILE A 170 -24.09 4.69 -20.15
C ILE A 170 -23.92 4.34 -18.67
N LYS A 171 -23.40 3.14 -18.35
CA LYS A 171 -23.11 2.74 -16.97
C LYS A 171 -22.03 3.62 -16.34
N GLN A 172 -20.96 3.95 -17.07
CA GLN A 172 -19.92 4.86 -16.61
C GLN A 172 -20.48 6.27 -16.36
N LEU A 173 -21.23 6.83 -17.32
CA LEU A 173 -21.89 8.13 -17.16
C LEU A 173 -22.84 8.15 -15.96
N LYS A 174 -23.62 7.08 -15.75
CA LYS A 174 -24.50 6.94 -14.59
C LYS A 174 -23.71 6.89 -13.29
N ASN A 175 -22.57 6.19 -13.25
CA ASN A 175 -21.70 6.12 -12.07
C ASN A 175 -21.08 7.48 -11.75
N GLU A 176 -20.60 8.21 -12.75
CA GLU A 176 -20.07 9.56 -12.56
C GLU A 176 -21.14 10.55 -12.12
N ASN A 177 -22.34 10.48 -12.71
CA ASN A 177 -23.47 11.31 -12.29
C ASN A 177 -23.86 11.02 -10.84
N ASN A 178 -23.86 9.73 -10.44
CA ASN A 178 -24.09 9.33 -9.05
C ASN A 178 -22.97 9.80 -8.12
N ARG A 179 -21.71 9.78 -8.57
CA ARG A 179 -20.56 10.29 -7.81
C ARG A 179 -20.70 11.78 -7.54
N LEU A 180 -21.02 12.57 -8.57
CA LEU A 180 -21.24 14.02 -8.49
C LEU A 180 -22.45 14.36 -7.62
N LYS A 181 -23.58 13.67 -7.80
CA LYS A 181 -24.77 13.86 -6.93
C LYS A 181 -24.49 13.55 -5.46
N ALA A 182 -23.66 12.54 -5.20
CA ALA A 182 -23.28 12.15 -3.85
C ALA A 182 -22.05 12.92 -3.32
N GLU A 183 -21.50 13.88 -4.06
CA GLU A 183 -20.26 14.57 -3.69
C GLU A 183 -20.41 15.38 -2.41
N ASN A 184 -21.48 16.16 -2.28
CA ASN A 184 -21.75 16.94 -1.07
C ASN A 184 -21.91 16.04 0.16
N MET A 185 -22.70 14.96 0.05
CA MET A 185 -22.88 13.99 1.14
C MET A 185 -21.56 13.27 1.47
N ARG A 186 -20.75 12.90 0.47
CA ARG A 186 -19.41 12.34 0.69
C ARG A 186 -18.50 13.33 1.40
N ALA A 187 -18.51 14.60 1.02
CA ALA A 187 -17.70 15.63 1.66
C ALA A 187 -18.11 15.86 3.11
N GLN A 188 -19.42 15.91 3.39
CA GLN A 188 -19.95 16.00 4.75
C GLN A 188 -19.51 14.82 5.61
N LEU A 189 -19.63 13.58 5.10
CA LEU A 189 -19.17 12.40 5.83
C LEU A 189 -17.65 12.36 6.00
N ALA A 190 -16.89 12.77 4.98
CA ALA A 190 -15.42 12.83 5.04
C ALA A 190 -14.90 13.93 5.97
N SER A 191 -15.70 14.97 6.24
CA SER A 191 -15.36 16.01 7.21
C SER A 191 -15.44 15.52 8.67
N LEU A 192 -16.12 14.41 8.92
CA LEU A 192 -16.23 13.80 10.24
C LEU A 192 -14.97 12.97 10.56
N PRO A 193 -14.52 12.95 11.82
CA PRO A 193 -13.36 12.16 12.22
C PRO A 193 -13.64 10.64 12.06
N PRO A 194 -12.71 9.86 11.49
CA PRO A 194 -12.88 8.42 11.34
C PRO A 194 -13.00 7.69 12.68
N LEU A 195 -14.03 6.87 12.82
CA LEU A 195 -14.24 6.05 14.02
C LEU A 195 -13.40 4.77 13.94
N HIS A 196 -12.41 4.65 14.83
CA HIS A 196 -11.61 3.44 15.00
C HIS A 196 -12.07 2.73 16.28
N VAL A 197 -12.58 1.52 16.15
CA VAL A 197 -12.95 0.69 17.30
C VAL A 197 -11.72 -0.09 17.79
N PRO A 198 -11.27 0.09 19.05
CA PRO A 198 -10.20 -0.73 19.61
C PRO A 198 -10.62 -2.20 19.64
N LYS A 199 -9.71 -3.10 19.29
CA LYS A 199 -9.92 -4.54 19.48
C LYS A 199 -9.95 -4.83 20.98
N LEU A 200 -11.14 -5.05 21.54
CA LEU A 200 -11.27 -5.53 22.92
C LEU A 200 -10.81 -7.00 23.00
N PRO A 201 -10.09 -7.40 24.05
CA PRO A 201 -9.75 -8.80 24.23
C PRO A 201 -11.04 -9.62 24.36
N SER A 202 -11.16 -10.66 23.55
CA SER A 202 -12.27 -11.61 23.71
C SER A 202 -12.16 -12.28 25.09
N ARG A 203 -13.30 -12.59 25.70
CA ARG A 203 -13.38 -13.27 27.01
C ARG A 203 -12.77 -14.67 26.98
N ASP A 204 -12.63 -15.24 25.79
CA ASP A 204 -11.85 -16.45 25.57
C ASP A 204 -10.37 -16.03 25.50
N GLY A 205 -9.54 -16.54 26.41
CA GLY A 205 -8.19 -16.06 26.77
C GLY A 205 -7.12 -16.13 25.68
N GLY A 206 -7.48 -15.91 24.41
CA GLY A 206 -6.59 -15.77 23.28
C GLY A 206 -5.60 -14.63 23.51
N ARG A 207 -4.32 -14.99 23.55
CA ARG A 207 -3.20 -14.05 23.60
C ARG A 207 -3.34 -13.00 22.48
N PRO A 208 -3.08 -11.70 22.75
CA PRO A 208 -2.92 -10.69 21.72
C PRO A 208 -1.99 -11.15 20.60
N GLU A 209 -2.36 -10.88 19.34
CA GLU A 209 -1.60 -11.20 18.12
C GLU A 209 -0.11 -10.80 18.19
N VAL A 210 0.18 -9.73 18.95
CA VAL A 210 1.53 -9.23 19.24
C VAL A 210 2.39 -10.22 20.05
N LEU A 211 1.77 -10.93 21.01
CA LEU A 211 2.42 -11.94 21.86
C LEU A 211 2.68 -13.28 21.14
N SER A 212 2.13 -13.43 19.93
CA SER A 212 2.33 -14.60 19.06
C SER A 212 3.57 -14.49 18.19
N SER A 213 4.12 -13.28 18.05
CA SER A 213 5.25 -13.03 17.15
C SER A 213 6.50 -13.78 17.61
N ALA A 214 7.26 -14.34 16.66
CA ALA A 214 8.51 -15.04 16.94
C ALA A 214 9.51 -14.15 17.70
N LEU A 215 9.47 -12.85 17.42
CA LEU A 215 10.31 -11.84 18.02
C LEU A 215 9.96 -11.59 19.50
N TYR A 216 8.67 -11.58 19.83
CA TYR A 216 8.21 -11.49 21.21
C TYR A 216 8.62 -12.74 22.02
N ARG A 217 8.45 -13.94 21.45
CA ARG A 217 8.88 -15.20 22.08
C ARG A 217 10.39 -15.24 22.35
N LYS A 218 11.21 -14.83 21.37
CA LYS A 218 12.67 -14.71 21.53
C LYS A 218 13.03 -13.74 22.65
N THR A 219 12.31 -12.62 22.74
CA THR A 219 12.55 -11.58 23.77
C THR A 219 12.17 -12.08 25.16
N ASP A 220 11.01 -12.73 25.31
CA ASP A 220 10.55 -13.32 26.57
C ASP A 220 11.53 -14.40 27.07
N GLN A 221 11.96 -15.31 26.18
CA GLN A 221 12.91 -16.37 26.52
C GLN A 221 14.27 -15.81 26.98
N LEU A 222 14.75 -14.74 26.35
CA LEU A 222 15.99 -14.10 26.73
C LEU A 222 15.86 -13.36 28.06
N LEU A 223 14.72 -12.69 28.30
CA LEU A 223 14.41 -12.06 29.56
C LEU A 223 14.37 -13.09 30.71
N GLU A 224 13.71 -14.23 30.49
CA GLU A 224 13.67 -15.33 31.47
C GLU A 224 15.07 -15.86 31.78
N THR A 225 15.90 -16.08 30.75
CA THR A 225 17.28 -16.54 30.93
C THR A 225 18.13 -15.54 31.72
N LEU A 226 17.99 -14.24 31.45
CA LEU A 226 18.70 -13.18 32.16
C LEU A 226 18.24 -13.06 33.62
N LEU A 227 16.94 -13.13 33.86
CA LEU A 227 16.39 -13.13 35.22
C LEU A 227 16.91 -14.33 36.00
N GLN A 228 16.89 -15.52 35.40
CA GLN A 228 17.43 -16.74 36.02
C GLN A 228 18.93 -16.60 36.32
N MET A 229 19.73 -16.05 35.41
CA MET A 229 21.16 -15.83 35.65
C MET A 229 21.42 -14.76 36.72
N SER A 230 20.64 -13.68 36.74
CA SER A 230 20.75 -12.62 37.75
C SER A 230 20.41 -13.11 39.16
N ALA A 231 19.46 -14.03 39.26
CA ALA A 231 19.05 -14.64 40.53
C ALA A 231 20.02 -15.74 41.02
N ASN A 232 20.82 -16.34 40.13
CA ASN A 232 21.69 -17.49 40.43
C ASN A 232 23.20 -17.18 40.37
N VAL A 233 23.61 -15.94 40.60
CA VAL A 233 25.04 -15.59 40.67
C VAL A 233 25.66 -16.21 41.93
N LYS A 234 26.56 -17.19 41.74
CA LYS A 234 27.28 -17.87 42.83
C LYS A 234 28.76 -17.54 42.77
N VAL A 235 29.36 -17.33 43.94
CA VAL A 235 30.81 -17.16 44.08
C VAL A 235 31.50 -18.46 43.67
N VAL A 236 32.57 -18.33 42.89
CA VAL A 236 33.39 -19.47 42.45
C VAL A 236 34.19 -20.02 43.63
N ASP A 237 34.04 -21.32 43.88
CA ASP A 237 34.72 -22.01 44.97
C ASP A 237 36.20 -22.25 44.63
N VAL A 238 37.09 -21.60 45.37
CA VAL A 238 38.55 -21.70 45.23
C VAL A 238 39.15 -22.82 46.08
N THR A 239 38.35 -23.53 46.88
CA THR A 239 38.85 -24.55 47.81
C THR A 239 39.26 -25.86 47.12
N GLY A 240 39.10 -25.98 45.80
CA GLY A 240 39.49 -27.15 45.01
C GLY A 240 38.65 -28.41 45.32
N LYS A 241 37.58 -28.27 46.10
CA LYS A 241 36.66 -29.36 46.44
C LYS A 241 35.57 -29.42 45.37
N CYS A 242 35.81 -30.19 44.31
CA CYS A 242 34.72 -30.53 43.40
C CYS A 242 33.58 -31.20 44.20
N PRO A 243 32.31 -30.80 44.04
CA PRO A 243 31.18 -31.54 44.58
C PRO A 243 31.10 -32.88 43.85
N GLY A 244 31.76 -33.89 44.39
CA GLY A 244 31.87 -35.21 43.77
C GLY A 244 33.05 -36.08 44.26
N GLN A 245 34.03 -35.55 44.99
CA GLN A 245 35.20 -36.33 45.42
C GLN A 245 35.15 -36.89 46.85
N TYR A 246 34.01 -36.86 47.53
CA TYR A 246 33.87 -37.35 48.90
C TYR A 246 33.63 -38.86 49.04
N TRP A 247 34.19 -39.74 48.19
CA TRP A 247 34.09 -41.21 48.43
C TRP A 247 35.28 -42.06 47.96
N LYS A 248 36.48 -41.49 47.73
CA LYS A 248 37.67 -42.31 47.42
C LYS A 248 38.87 -41.95 48.30
N ARG A 249 38.74 -42.21 49.59
CA ARG A 249 39.90 -42.38 50.47
C ARG A 249 39.72 -43.62 51.34
N LEU A 250 39.61 -44.79 50.70
CA LEU A 250 39.90 -46.07 51.35
C LEU A 250 40.19 -47.21 50.36
N ARG A 251 41.37 -47.19 49.72
CA ARG A 251 42.23 -48.40 49.57
C ARG A 251 43.56 -48.06 48.89
N VAL A 252 44.53 -48.89 49.24
CA VAL A 252 45.97 -48.69 49.16
C VAL A 252 46.57 -49.50 48.00
N LEU A 253 47.68 -49.00 47.43
CA LEU A 253 48.70 -49.61 46.53
C LEU A 253 48.45 -49.63 44.98
N PRO A 254 49.53 -49.67 44.13
CA PRO A 254 49.68 -48.82 42.95
C PRO A 254 49.96 -49.58 41.63
N ARG A 255 49.46 -49.09 40.48
CA ARG A 255 50.06 -49.41 39.15
C ARG A 255 49.88 -48.27 38.15
N ARG A 256 50.90 -48.17 37.29
CA ARG A 256 51.24 -47.17 36.26
C ARG A 256 50.18 -46.98 35.13
N PRO A 257 50.34 -45.92 34.30
CA PRO A 257 49.24 -45.19 33.66
C PRO A 257 48.96 -45.66 32.24
N GLN A 258 47.69 -45.59 31.81
CA GLN A 258 47.31 -45.50 30.39
C GLN A 258 45.94 -44.82 30.30
N THR A 259 45.74 -44.08 29.22
CA THR A 259 44.52 -43.37 28.79
C THR A 259 44.21 -42.06 29.53
N GLY A 260 44.76 -40.99 28.97
CA GLY A 260 44.39 -39.62 29.28
C GLY A 260 42.95 -39.35 28.86
N VAL A 261 42.01 -39.66 29.74
CA VAL A 261 40.77 -38.89 29.81
C VAL A 261 41.11 -37.64 30.60
N SER A 262 41.34 -36.55 29.88
CA SER A 262 41.42 -35.21 30.44
C SER A 262 40.09 -34.88 31.12
N PHE A 263 39.91 -35.32 32.37
CA PHE A 263 38.97 -34.68 33.27
C PHE A 263 39.57 -33.32 33.59
N ALA A 264 39.26 -32.34 32.76
CA ALA A 264 39.67 -30.96 32.96
C ALA A 264 39.18 -30.54 34.35
N THR A 265 40.11 -30.46 35.30
CA THR A 265 39.89 -29.78 36.57
C THR A 265 39.46 -28.36 36.20
N VAL A 266 38.17 -28.07 36.34
CA VAL A 266 37.63 -26.75 36.02
C VAL A 266 38.29 -25.79 36.99
N THR A 267 39.30 -25.08 36.50
CA THR A 267 40.09 -24.16 37.31
C THR A 267 39.17 -23.01 37.71
N PRO A 268 39.28 -22.43 38.92
CA PRO A 268 38.46 -21.28 39.32
C PRO A 268 38.47 -20.14 38.29
N GLY A 269 39.62 -19.90 37.65
CA GLY A 269 39.74 -18.95 36.54
C GLY A 269 38.95 -19.37 35.28
N ALA A 270 38.87 -20.66 34.96
CA ALA A 270 38.06 -21.17 33.85
C ALA A 270 36.56 -21.05 34.13
N GLN A 271 36.11 -21.26 35.38
CA GLN A 271 34.71 -21.06 35.78
C GLN A 271 34.28 -19.60 35.67
N LEU A 272 35.13 -18.67 36.11
CA LEU A 272 34.89 -17.23 35.96
C LEU A 272 34.90 -16.80 34.48
N LEU A 273 35.83 -17.34 33.69
CA LEU A 273 35.90 -17.05 32.26
C LEU A 273 34.66 -17.58 31.53
N GLU A 274 34.16 -18.76 31.89
CA GLU A 274 32.93 -19.32 31.34
C GLU A 274 31.70 -18.49 31.71
N GLN A 275 31.58 -18.04 32.96
CA GLN A 275 30.51 -17.12 33.38
C GLN A 275 30.57 -15.80 32.58
N THR A 276 31.77 -15.26 32.37
CA THR A 276 31.99 -14.03 31.59
C THR A 276 31.66 -14.24 30.11
N ALA A 277 32.09 -15.34 29.51
CA ALA A 277 31.81 -15.67 28.11
C ALA A 277 30.31 -15.90 27.86
N ARG A 278 29.60 -16.54 28.81
CA ARG A 278 28.15 -16.71 28.75
C ARG A 278 27.42 -15.36 28.83
N LEU A 279 27.85 -14.46 29.71
CA LEU A 279 27.32 -13.09 29.79
C LEU A 279 27.62 -12.27 28.53
N GLN A 280 28.82 -12.43 27.95
CA GLN A 280 29.18 -11.75 26.71
C GLN A 280 28.33 -12.25 25.53
N SER A 281 28.12 -13.55 25.40
CA SER A 281 27.24 -14.14 24.38
C SER A 281 25.79 -13.67 24.53
N LEU A 282 25.29 -13.60 25.77
CA LEU A 282 23.97 -13.01 26.04
C LEU A 282 23.95 -11.51 25.78
N SER A 283 25.03 -10.80 26.02
CA SER A 283 25.18 -9.39 25.69
C SER A 283 25.25 -9.15 24.19
N ASP A 284 25.82 -10.05 23.40
CA ASP A 284 25.91 -9.94 21.94
C ASP A 284 24.58 -10.31 21.28
N THR A 285 23.90 -11.34 21.79
CA THR A 285 22.53 -11.67 21.38
C THR A 285 21.55 -10.60 21.81
N LEU A 286 21.71 -10.04 23.02
CA LEU A 286 21.03 -8.82 23.41
C LEU A 286 21.44 -7.66 22.52
N ALA A 287 22.70 -7.41 22.17
CA ALA A 287 23.05 -6.26 21.34
C ALA A 287 22.35 -6.36 19.97
N ARG A 288 22.29 -7.57 19.38
CA ARG A 288 21.49 -7.87 18.18
C ARG A 288 19.99 -7.75 18.44
N LEU A 289 19.55 -8.10 19.65
CA LEU A 289 18.21 -7.82 20.16
C LEU A 289 18.14 -6.36 20.62
N LYS A 290 18.25 -5.96 21.89
CA LYS A 290 18.54 -4.60 22.47
C LYS A 290 18.90 -3.37 21.61
N VAL A 291 19.35 -3.35 20.35
CA VAL A 291 18.94 -2.23 19.46
C VAL A 291 17.39 -2.08 19.43
N ILE A 292 16.70 -3.19 19.64
CA ILE A 292 15.29 -3.39 19.98
C ILE A 292 14.81 -2.62 21.24
N SER A 293 15.64 -2.37 22.26
CA SER A 293 15.22 -1.78 23.56
C SER A 293 16.02 -0.55 24.02
N GLN A 294 17.29 -0.40 23.64
CA GLN A 294 18.06 0.82 23.89
C GLN A 294 17.54 2.02 23.08
N ILE A 295 16.86 1.85 21.94
CA ILE A 295 16.10 2.96 21.32
C ILE A 295 14.91 3.41 22.21
N ILE A 296 14.43 2.57 23.13
CA ILE A 296 13.35 2.91 24.07
C ILE A 296 13.89 3.58 25.35
N THR A 297 15.20 3.50 25.66
CA THR A 297 15.76 4.06 26.93
C THR A 297 17.04 4.91 26.79
N SER A 298 17.92 4.70 25.80
CA SER A 298 19.13 5.53 25.62
C SER A 298 18.98 6.71 24.65
N VAL A 299 17.79 6.91 24.05
CA VAL A 299 17.38 8.24 23.51
C VAL A 299 17.20 9.27 24.64
N VAL A 300 17.25 8.85 25.92
CA VAL A 300 17.22 9.74 27.09
C VAL A 300 18.60 10.25 27.54
N ALA A 301 19.75 9.85 26.94
CA ALA A 301 21.05 10.29 27.50
C ALA A 301 22.23 10.64 26.58
N ALA A 302 22.22 10.41 25.26
CA ALA A 302 23.42 10.75 24.47
C ALA A 302 23.13 11.26 23.06
N ALA A 303 23.08 12.58 22.94
CA ALA A 303 23.52 13.22 21.72
C ALA A 303 25.01 12.91 21.48
N VAL A 304 25.35 12.76 20.20
CA VAL A 304 26.70 12.71 19.59
C VAL A 304 27.22 11.30 19.23
N LYS A 305 27.36 11.16 17.90
CA LYS A 305 28.28 10.35 17.08
C LYS A 305 27.77 9.07 16.41
N SER A 306 28.18 9.02 15.13
CA SER A 306 28.33 7.91 14.20
C SER A 306 27.06 7.23 13.67
N SER A 307 26.74 7.62 12.43
CA SER A 307 26.57 6.71 11.29
C SER A 307 26.84 5.22 11.56
N SER A 308 25.80 4.49 11.91
CA SER A 308 25.55 3.14 11.42
C SER A 308 24.07 2.88 11.56
N PHE A 309 23.41 2.55 10.45
CA PHE A 309 22.07 1.98 10.46
C PHE A 309 22.25 0.45 10.52
N PRO A 310 22.22 -0.19 11.70
CA PRO A 310 22.09 -1.64 11.75
C PRO A 310 20.66 -2.03 11.37
N GLN A 311 20.54 -3.11 10.60
CA GLN A 311 19.28 -3.75 10.29
C GLN A 311 18.79 -4.48 11.56
N ASP A 312 17.91 -3.84 12.32
CA ASP A 312 17.38 -4.38 13.57
C ASP A 312 16.01 -5.01 13.37
N GLU A 313 15.87 -6.28 13.73
CA GLU A 313 14.65 -7.06 13.49
C GLU A 313 13.39 -6.43 14.12
N VAL A 314 13.46 -5.77 15.29
CA VAL A 314 12.28 -5.07 15.87
C VAL A 314 12.05 -3.70 15.28
N ALA A 315 13.11 -2.94 14.96
CA ALA A 315 12.91 -1.64 14.33
C ALA A 315 12.22 -1.83 12.97
N GLU A 316 12.67 -2.82 12.21
CA GLU A 316 12.03 -3.27 10.97
C GLU A 316 10.60 -3.76 11.22
N HIS A 317 10.37 -4.62 12.22
CA HIS A 317 9.04 -5.13 12.53
C HIS A 317 8.04 -4.02 12.91
N ILE A 318 8.46 -3.03 13.71
CA ILE A 318 7.63 -1.87 14.09
C ILE A 318 7.32 -1.00 12.87
N VAL A 319 8.32 -0.73 12.03
CA VAL A 319 8.15 0.06 10.81
C VAL A 319 7.21 -0.65 9.82
N HIS A 320 7.24 -1.98 9.77
CA HIS A 320 6.33 -2.77 8.93
C HIS A 320 4.89 -2.79 9.44
N GLN A 321 4.67 -2.81 10.75
CA GLN A 321 3.32 -2.80 11.30
C GLN A 321 2.61 -1.45 11.11
N GLN A 322 3.37 -0.36 11.11
CA GLN A 322 2.80 0.97 11.05
C GLN A 322 2.73 1.53 9.62
N ARG A 323 1.51 1.73 9.12
CA ARG A 323 1.28 2.34 7.80
C ARG A 323 1.97 3.71 7.71
N GLY A 324 2.76 3.92 6.65
CA GLY A 324 3.49 5.17 6.40
C GLY A 324 4.78 5.36 7.22
N ALA A 325 5.18 4.38 8.04
CA ALA A 325 6.41 4.45 8.82
C ALA A 325 7.68 4.10 8.02
N ARG A 326 7.56 3.56 6.81
CA ARG A 326 8.68 3.12 5.96
C ARG A 326 8.99 4.15 4.85
N ALA A 327 10.28 4.38 4.60
CA ALA A 327 10.75 5.09 3.41
C ALA A 327 10.80 4.15 2.19
N SER A 328 10.48 4.66 1.00
CA SER A 328 10.54 3.87 -0.24
C SER A 328 11.99 3.45 -0.54
N SER A 329 12.25 2.14 -0.58
CA SER A 329 13.57 1.57 -0.87
C SER A 329 13.47 0.10 -1.29
N ASP A 330 14.28 -0.28 -2.27
CA ASP A 330 14.29 -1.62 -2.90
C ASP A 330 15.14 -2.64 -2.13
N PHE A 331 16.14 -2.19 -1.38
CA PHE A 331 17.18 -3.07 -0.81
C PHE A 331 16.97 -3.38 0.68
N ALA A 332 16.41 -2.43 1.44
CA ALA A 332 16.24 -2.59 2.89
C ALA A 332 15.08 -1.74 3.42
N THR A 333 14.62 -2.10 4.61
CA THR A 333 13.60 -1.33 5.32
C THR A 333 14.24 -0.19 6.08
N PHE A 334 13.89 1.04 5.70
CA PHE A 334 14.31 2.25 6.41
C PHE A 334 13.10 2.96 7.04
N PRO A 335 13.21 3.44 8.29
CA PRO A 335 12.17 4.25 8.89
C PRO A 335 12.06 5.61 8.17
N SER A 336 10.84 6.12 8.03
CA SER A 336 10.60 7.46 7.49
C SER A 336 11.03 8.53 8.49
N THR A 337 11.49 9.68 7.99
CA THR A 337 11.96 10.78 8.84
C THR A 337 10.86 11.32 9.76
N SER A 338 9.62 11.36 9.29
CA SER A 338 8.45 11.73 10.09
C SER A 338 8.17 10.73 11.21
N PHE A 339 8.35 9.43 10.94
CA PHE A 339 8.16 8.39 11.94
C PHE A 339 9.21 8.48 13.05
N VAL A 340 10.48 8.70 12.70
CA VAL A 340 11.55 8.88 13.69
C VAL A 340 11.28 10.08 14.59
N LYS A 341 10.93 11.24 14.01
CA LYS A 341 10.59 12.46 14.76
C LYS A 341 9.38 12.26 15.68
N ALA A 342 8.32 11.64 15.18
CA ALA A 342 7.13 11.36 15.98
C ALA A 342 7.41 10.38 17.13
N LYS A 343 8.33 9.43 16.94
CA LYS A 343 8.75 8.50 17.99
C LYS A 343 9.57 9.21 19.07
N GLU A 344 10.43 10.15 18.69
CA GLU A 344 11.17 11.01 19.60
C GLU A 344 10.23 11.91 20.44
N GLU A 345 9.24 12.54 19.80
CA GLU A 345 8.24 13.36 20.48
C GLU A 345 7.41 12.55 21.50
N LYS A 346 7.03 11.30 21.15
CA LYS A 346 6.34 10.40 22.09
C LYS A 346 7.13 10.09 23.36
N GLN A 347 8.46 10.14 23.31
CA GLN A 347 9.29 9.87 24.49
C GLN A 347 9.38 11.07 25.44
N ALA A 348 9.22 12.29 24.92
CA ALA A 348 9.32 13.52 25.70
C ALA A 348 8.03 13.88 26.46
N ASP A 349 6.97 13.06 26.33
CA ASP A 349 5.59 13.38 26.76
C ASP A 349 5.09 14.71 26.14
N SER A 350 3.83 15.05 26.35
CA SER A 350 3.19 16.21 25.70
C SER A 350 3.93 17.53 26.00
N VAL A 351 4.35 18.27 24.97
CA VAL A 351 5.05 19.56 25.15
C VAL A 351 4.09 20.64 25.65
N LEU A 352 4.49 21.38 26.69
CA LEU A 352 3.71 22.52 27.20
C LEU A 352 3.75 23.69 26.21
N VAL A 353 2.61 24.01 25.60
CA VAL A 353 2.50 25.10 24.60
C VAL A 353 2.13 26.44 25.23
N GLY A 354 1.46 26.46 26.39
CA GLY A 354 1.06 27.70 27.05
C GLY A 354 0.23 27.51 28.31
N ARG A 355 -0.12 28.63 28.97
CA ARG A 355 -0.95 28.68 30.17
C ARG A 355 -2.05 29.71 29.99
N VAL A 356 -3.29 29.33 30.27
CA VAL A 356 -4.44 30.24 30.28
C VAL A 356 -4.90 30.40 31.72
N MET A 357 -5.04 31.65 32.16
CA MET A 357 -5.55 31.98 33.49
C MET A 357 -7.03 32.36 33.38
N VAL A 358 -7.87 31.72 34.18
CA VAL A 358 -9.30 32.03 34.28
C VAL A 358 -9.54 32.67 35.65
N PRO A 359 -10.25 33.80 35.73
CA PRO A 359 -10.58 34.42 37.01
C PRO A 359 -11.33 33.45 37.92
N CYS A 360 -10.88 33.30 39.17
CA CYS A 360 -11.54 32.47 40.16
C CYS A 360 -11.52 33.12 41.56
N PRO A 361 -12.48 32.79 42.45
CA PRO A 361 -12.49 33.28 43.83
C PRO A 361 -11.24 32.81 44.60
N ARG A 362 -10.74 33.66 45.51
CA ARG A 362 -9.58 33.34 46.34
C ARG A 362 -9.82 32.05 47.14
N GLY A 363 -8.89 31.10 47.03
CA GLY A 363 -8.96 29.79 47.69
C GLY A 363 -9.54 28.65 46.84
N GLN A 364 -10.00 28.92 45.61
CA GLN A 364 -10.49 27.91 44.64
C GLN A 364 -9.58 27.72 43.42
N GLU A 365 -8.32 28.16 43.51
CA GLU A 365 -7.36 28.05 42.41
C GLU A 365 -7.06 26.58 42.09
N GLN A 366 -7.35 26.16 40.86
CA GLN A 366 -7.05 24.80 40.36
C GLN A 366 -6.20 24.87 39.10
N VAL A 367 -5.21 23.97 39.03
CA VAL A 367 -4.36 23.82 37.86
C VAL A 367 -4.77 22.55 37.12
N HIS A 368 -5.32 22.73 35.91
CA HIS A 368 -5.68 21.62 35.04
C HIS A 368 -4.66 21.49 33.91
N ARG A 369 -4.14 20.26 33.69
CA ARG A 369 -3.28 19.94 32.56
C ARG A 369 -4.15 19.39 31.43
N LEU A 370 -4.30 20.17 30.36
CA LEU A 370 -5.11 19.81 29.21
C LEU A 370 -4.19 19.41 28.05
N VAL A 371 -4.40 18.23 27.48
CA VAL A 371 -3.73 17.78 26.26
C VAL A 371 -4.71 17.94 25.10
N LEU A 372 -4.38 18.83 24.16
CA LEU A 372 -5.29 19.23 23.09
C LEU A 372 -4.65 18.95 21.73
N PRO A 373 -5.40 18.34 20.78
CA PRO A 373 -4.97 18.28 19.38
C PRO A 373 -4.83 19.67 18.78
N GLN A 374 -3.96 19.82 17.78
CA GLN A 374 -3.71 21.09 17.10
C GLN A 374 -4.99 21.79 16.61
N GLY A 375 -5.96 21.02 16.09
CA GLY A 375 -7.24 21.58 15.62
C GLY A 375 -8.07 22.22 16.73
N GLN A 376 -8.11 21.61 17.91
CA GLN A 376 -8.82 22.16 19.07
C GLN A 376 -8.11 23.40 19.62
N LEU A 377 -6.77 23.38 19.66
CA LEU A 377 -5.97 24.53 20.07
C LEU A 377 -6.22 25.76 19.18
N ARG A 378 -6.25 25.58 17.85
CA ARG A 378 -6.58 26.65 16.90
C ARG A 378 -7.98 27.22 17.15
N ARG A 379 -8.96 26.36 17.45
CA ARG A 379 -10.33 26.77 17.76
C ARG A 379 -10.40 27.60 19.04
N ILE A 380 -9.74 27.16 20.11
CA ILE A 380 -9.66 27.93 21.37
C ILE A 380 -8.98 29.27 21.12
N HIS A 381 -7.86 29.29 20.40
CA HIS A 381 -7.17 30.52 20.06
C HIS A 381 -8.04 31.50 19.26
N SER A 382 -8.86 31.01 18.32
CA SER A 382 -9.82 31.87 17.61
C SER A 382 -10.90 32.44 18.53
N LEU A 383 -11.39 31.66 19.50
CA LEU A 383 -12.43 32.07 20.45
C LEU A 383 -11.91 33.04 21.52
N LEU A 384 -10.61 32.97 21.85
CA LEU A 384 -9.98 33.92 22.76
C LEU A 384 -9.60 35.24 22.08
N ARG A 385 -9.55 35.25 20.74
CA ARG A 385 -9.28 36.46 19.93
C ARG A 385 -10.55 37.23 19.57
N SER A 386 -11.69 36.55 19.49
CA SER A 386 -13.02 37.15 19.35
C SER A 386 -13.48 37.71 20.68
#